data_AF-A0A7C5VKI5-F1
#
_entry.id   AF-A0A7C5VKI5-F1
#
_cell.length_a   1.000
_cell.length_b   1.000
_cell.length_c   1.000
_cell.angle_alpha   90.00
_cell.angle_beta   90.00
_cell.angle_gamma   90.00
#
_symmetry.space_group_name_H-M   'P 1'
#
loop_
_entity.id
_entity.type
_entity.pdbx_description
1 polymer ?
#
loop_
_entity_poly.entity_id
_entity_poly.type
_entity_poly.pdbx_seq_one_letter_code
_entity_poly.pdbx_strand_id
1 'polypeptide(L)'
;MVEIRPVEGPPAALARTAYGKERLRQGWKLVEVPLPPYGNLQAVVDPRVLTRYSASYLAHLALVSAVGDARGWEGRWEIPEGRPGEAVPDALWYRNGEVWAVEVDLGYSRQKVVRKVEHYQRVYHGQIWGVLSPQRKREILAKAWPGRVEVLLIRPEEVVG
;
A
#
# COMPACT_ATOMS: atom_id res chain seq x y z
N MET A 1 -8.65 1.92 20.83
CA MET A 1 -8.49 3.13 19.99
C MET A 1 -7.01 3.19 19.66
N VAL A 2 -6.63 3.13 18.37
CA VAL A 2 -5.22 3.17 17.98
C VAL A 2 -4.77 4.63 18.01
N GLU A 3 -3.76 4.93 18.81
CA GLU A 3 -3.24 6.29 18.98
C GLU A 3 -2.37 6.65 17.77
N ILE A 4 -2.89 7.53 16.91
CA ILE A 4 -2.16 8.07 15.76
C ILE A 4 -1.35 9.26 16.27
N ARG A 5 -0.01 9.19 16.17
CA ARG A 5 0.88 10.25 16.66
C ARG A 5 1.49 11.04 15.49
N PRO A 6 1.44 12.39 15.51
CA PRO A 6 2.15 13.22 14.54
C PRO A 6 3.67 13.20 14.80
N VAL A 7 4.47 13.32 13.73
CA VAL A 7 5.96 13.32 13.80
C VAL A 7 6.51 14.69 13.34
N GLU A 8 7.47 15.27 14.07
CA GLU A 8 8.17 16.53 13.71
C GLU A 8 9.60 16.26 13.17
N GLY A 9 9.97 16.81 11.99
CA GLY A 9 11.36 16.89 11.45
C GLY A 9 11.90 15.70 10.63
N PRO A 10 12.93 15.84 9.75
CA PRO A 10 13.27 14.83 8.75
C PRO A 10 14.54 13.97 9.07
N PRO A 11 14.70 12.75 8.50
CA PRO A 11 13.72 11.98 7.72
C PRO A 11 13.62 10.48 8.08
N ALA A 12 12.41 10.11 8.52
CA ALA A 12 11.66 8.94 8.09
C ALA A 12 11.94 8.51 6.64
N ALA A 13 12.06 7.22 6.36
CA ALA A 13 12.23 6.70 5.01
C ALA A 13 11.12 7.19 4.05
N LEU A 14 9.87 7.28 4.54
CA LEU A 14 8.71 7.73 3.77
C LEU A 14 8.74 9.22 3.35
N ALA A 15 9.37 10.10 4.13
CA ALA A 15 9.49 11.52 3.77
C ALA A 15 10.56 11.79 2.70
N ARG A 16 11.36 10.78 2.35
CA ARG A 16 12.40 10.87 1.30
C ARG A 16 11.88 10.49 -0.08
N THR A 17 10.74 9.82 -0.10
CA THR A 17 10.04 9.26 -1.27
C THR A 17 9.47 10.39 -2.11
N ALA A 18 9.41 10.22 -3.43
CA ALA A 18 8.77 11.23 -4.29
C ALA A 18 7.29 11.41 -3.92
N TYR A 19 6.63 10.29 -3.58
CA TYR A 19 5.26 10.23 -3.07
C TYR A 19 5.07 11.08 -1.80
N GLY A 20 5.83 10.76 -0.76
CA GLY A 20 5.73 11.39 0.55
C GLY A 20 6.09 12.87 0.47
N LYS A 21 7.13 13.24 -0.28
CA LYS A 21 7.51 14.65 -0.48
C LYS A 21 6.39 15.46 -1.11
N GLU A 22 5.77 14.93 -2.17
CA GLU A 22 4.69 15.63 -2.87
C GLU A 22 3.45 15.75 -2.00
N ARG A 23 3.06 14.69 -1.29
CA ARG A 23 1.90 14.72 -0.38
C ARG A 23 2.11 15.64 0.80
N LEU A 24 3.30 15.64 1.41
CA LEU A 24 3.64 16.58 2.49
C LEU A 24 3.53 18.04 2.01
N ARG A 25 3.98 18.35 0.78
CA ARG A 25 3.78 19.69 0.16
C ARG A 25 2.31 20.03 -0.04
N GLN A 26 1.47 19.04 -0.31
CA GLN A 26 0.01 19.19 -0.44
C GLN A 26 -0.71 19.22 0.94
N GLY A 27 0.02 19.34 2.05
CA GLY A 27 -0.53 19.48 3.39
C GLY A 27 -0.87 18.16 4.09
N TRP A 28 -0.46 17.03 3.53
CA TRP A 28 -0.62 15.72 4.18
C TRP A 28 0.28 15.63 5.41
N LYS A 29 -0.03 14.72 6.33
CA LYS A 29 0.66 14.59 7.62
C LYS A 29 1.38 13.26 7.69
N LEU A 30 2.57 13.29 8.29
CA LEU A 30 3.28 12.07 8.69
C LEU A 30 2.69 11.59 10.01
N VAL A 31 2.29 10.33 10.07
CA VAL A 31 1.75 9.70 11.27
C VAL A 31 2.35 8.33 11.52
N GLU A 32 2.35 7.91 12.78
CA GLU A 32 2.68 6.54 13.17
C GLU A 32 1.44 5.65 13.24
N VAL A 33 1.55 4.46 12.65
CA VAL A 33 0.50 3.45 12.57
C VAL A 33 1.05 2.12 13.09
N PRO A 34 0.50 1.55 14.17
CA PRO A 34 1.01 0.29 14.69
C PRO A 34 0.74 -0.87 13.72
N LEU A 35 1.77 -1.69 13.51
CA LEU A 35 1.75 -2.96 12.82
C LEU A 35 2.43 -4.04 13.68
N PRO A 36 1.77 -4.60 14.69
CA PRO A 36 2.34 -5.71 15.47
C PRO A 36 2.62 -6.95 14.60
N PRO A 37 3.69 -7.72 14.88
CA PRO A 37 4.73 -7.51 15.90
C PRO A 37 5.85 -6.55 15.45
N TYR A 38 5.73 -5.92 14.29
CA TYR A 38 6.81 -5.19 13.62
C TYR A 38 7.04 -3.75 14.13
N GLY A 39 6.20 -3.24 15.04
CA GLY A 39 6.33 -1.89 15.60
C GLY A 39 5.39 -0.88 14.92
N ASN A 40 5.82 0.37 14.78
CA ASN A 40 5.03 1.44 14.16
C ASN A 40 5.53 1.73 12.73
N LEU A 41 4.64 1.66 11.76
CA LEU A 41 4.86 2.14 10.41
C LEU A 41 4.65 3.65 10.36
N GLN A 42 5.50 4.35 9.61
CA GLN A 42 5.26 5.76 9.31
C GLN A 42 4.47 5.89 8.01
N ALA A 43 3.39 6.68 8.02
CA ALA A 43 2.46 6.85 6.91
C ALA A 43 2.28 8.33 6.58
N VAL A 44 2.32 8.70 5.30
CA VAL A 44 1.90 10.04 4.85
C VAL A 44 0.43 9.97 4.46
N VAL A 45 -0.42 10.70 5.19
CA VAL A 45 -1.88 10.57 5.11
C VAL A 45 -2.57 11.92 4.99
N ASP A 46 -3.65 11.96 4.21
CA ASP A 46 -4.50 13.14 4.10
C ASP A 46 -5.22 13.38 5.45
N PRO A 47 -5.15 14.59 6.04
CA PRO A 47 -5.85 14.91 7.28
C PRO A 47 -7.35 14.59 7.22
N ARG A 48 -7.96 14.70 6.05
CA ARG A 48 -9.39 14.42 5.83
C ARG A 48 -9.72 12.93 5.96
N VAL A 49 -8.72 12.06 5.85
CA VAL A 49 -8.91 10.61 5.94
C VAL A 49 -8.47 10.01 7.28
N LEU A 50 -7.70 10.75 8.08
CA LEU A 50 -7.23 10.34 9.41
C LEU A 50 -8.35 9.88 10.35
N THR A 51 -9.50 10.57 10.33
CA THR A 51 -10.66 10.24 11.16
C THR A 51 -11.63 9.28 10.47
N ARG A 52 -11.44 9.01 9.18
CA ARG A 52 -12.39 8.26 8.35
C ARG A 52 -12.03 6.79 8.19
N TYR A 53 -10.76 6.44 8.33
CA TYR A 53 -10.28 5.08 8.10
C TYR A 53 -9.63 4.45 9.33
N SER A 54 -9.66 3.12 9.38
CA SER A 54 -9.06 2.34 10.46
C SER A 54 -7.53 2.39 10.39
N ALA A 55 -6.88 2.19 11.54
CA ALA A 55 -5.42 2.04 11.59
C ALA A 55 -4.90 0.95 10.65
N SER A 56 -5.64 -0.16 10.48
CA SER A 56 -5.31 -1.19 9.50
C SER A 56 -5.24 -0.61 8.08
N TYR A 57 -6.22 0.18 7.65
CA TYR A 57 -6.17 0.78 6.31
C TYR A 57 -5.05 1.82 6.18
N LEU A 58 -4.76 2.59 7.22
CA LEU A 58 -3.62 3.51 7.21
C LEU A 58 -2.29 2.77 7.09
N ALA A 59 -2.16 1.57 7.68
CA ALA A 59 -0.99 0.70 7.51
C ALA A 59 -0.84 0.20 6.07
N HIS A 60 -1.95 -0.14 5.40
CA HIS A 60 -1.93 -0.46 3.97
C HIS A 60 -1.39 0.70 3.15
N LEU A 61 -1.90 1.92 3.38
CA LEU A 61 -1.44 3.11 2.66
C LEU A 61 0.06 3.41 2.89
N ALA A 62 0.55 3.22 4.12
CA ALA A 62 1.97 3.36 4.45
C ALA A 62 2.83 2.41 3.59
N LEU A 63 2.42 1.14 3.53
CA LEU A 63 3.15 0.11 2.81
C LEU A 63 3.03 0.24 1.28
N VAL A 64 1.91 0.78 0.78
CA VAL A 64 1.79 1.14 -0.65
C VAL A 64 2.84 2.16 -1.05
N SER A 65 3.14 3.15 -0.20
CA SER A 65 4.23 4.09 -0.48
C SER A 65 5.56 3.35 -0.62
N ALA A 66 5.88 2.46 0.33
CA ALA A 66 7.12 1.67 0.29
C ALA A 66 7.23 0.79 -0.97
N VAL A 67 6.11 0.20 -1.41
CA VAL A 67 6.03 -0.54 -2.68
C VAL A 67 6.40 0.36 -3.86
N GLY A 68 5.88 1.59 -3.88
CA GLY A 68 6.18 2.56 -4.94
C GLY A 68 7.66 2.95 -4.99
N ASP A 69 8.29 3.18 -3.85
CA ASP A 69 9.71 3.53 -3.77
C ASP A 69 10.63 2.39 -4.18
N ALA A 70 10.35 1.18 -3.70
CA ALA A 70 11.12 0.00 -4.07
C ALA A 70 11.14 -0.24 -5.59
N ARG A 71 10.12 0.23 -6.29
CA ARG A 71 10.01 0.12 -7.75
C ARG A 71 10.51 1.34 -8.50
N GLY A 72 10.89 2.40 -7.79
CA GLY A 72 11.21 3.69 -8.38
C GLY A 72 10.07 4.14 -9.30
N TRP A 73 8.82 4.03 -8.85
CA TRP A 73 7.68 4.35 -9.71
C TRP A 73 7.80 5.77 -10.25
N GLU A 74 7.90 5.85 -11.58
CA GLU A 74 7.70 7.05 -12.36
C GLU A 74 6.29 6.94 -12.96
N GLY A 75 5.43 7.94 -12.74
CA GLY A 75 4.06 7.94 -13.26
C GLY A 75 3.04 8.55 -12.30
N ARG A 76 1.74 8.47 -12.68
CA ARG A 76 0.64 8.92 -11.83
C ARG A 76 0.14 7.75 -10.98
N TRP A 77 -0.14 8.02 -9.71
CA TRP A 77 -0.84 7.10 -8.82
C TRP A 77 -1.93 7.83 -8.07
N GLU A 78 -2.94 7.08 -7.65
CA GLU A 78 -4.01 7.61 -6.82
C GLU A 78 -4.56 6.55 -5.87
N ILE A 79 -5.11 7.02 -4.76
CA ILE A 79 -5.95 6.21 -3.90
C ILE A 79 -7.34 6.26 -4.55
N PRO A 80 -7.90 5.13 -5.01
CA PRO A 80 -9.19 5.14 -5.69
C PRO A 80 -10.29 5.72 -4.80
N GLU A 81 -11.18 6.50 -5.42
CA GLU A 81 -12.31 7.11 -4.73
C GLU A 81 -13.31 6.03 -4.27
N GLY A 82 -13.69 6.05 -2.99
CA GLY A 82 -14.68 5.12 -2.45
C GLY A 82 -14.42 4.70 -1.01
N ARG A 83 -15.29 3.83 -0.47
CA ARG A 83 -14.99 3.12 0.78
C ARG A 83 -14.05 1.95 0.46
N PRO A 84 -12.98 1.75 1.25
CA PRO A 84 -12.15 0.56 1.17
C PRO A 84 -13.03 -0.69 1.24
N GLY A 85 -12.79 -1.64 0.35
CA GLY A 85 -13.65 -2.80 0.19
C GLY A 85 -12.94 -3.93 -0.55
N GLU A 86 -13.61 -5.08 -0.67
CA GLU A 86 -12.99 -6.26 -1.27
C GLU A 86 -12.61 -6.08 -2.74
N ALA A 87 -13.31 -5.20 -3.47
CA ALA A 87 -13.06 -4.94 -4.89
C ALA A 87 -12.11 -3.74 -5.14
N VAL A 88 -11.91 -2.89 -4.13
CA VAL A 88 -11.13 -1.65 -4.31
C VAL A 88 -9.67 -1.95 -3.93
N PRO A 89 -8.70 -1.68 -4.82
CA PRO A 89 -7.28 -1.79 -4.48
C PRO A 89 -6.85 -0.65 -3.56
N ASP A 90 -5.79 -0.88 -2.79
CA ASP A 90 -5.23 0.16 -1.91
C ASP A 90 -4.73 1.38 -2.69
N ALA A 91 -4.23 1.16 -3.91
CA ALA A 91 -3.91 2.22 -4.86
C ALA A 91 -4.04 1.77 -6.32
N LEU A 92 -4.09 2.75 -7.22
CA LEU A 92 -3.98 2.58 -8.66
C LEU A 92 -2.67 3.19 -9.15
N TRP A 93 -1.98 2.48 -10.03
CA TRP A 93 -0.79 2.99 -10.73
C TRP A 93 -1.06 3.08 -12.23
N TYR A 94 -0.82 4.26 -12.79
CA TYR A 94 -1.02 4.58 -14.20
C TYR A 94 0.33 4.64 -14.89
N ARG A 95 0.58 3.69 -15.79
CA ARG A 95 1.83 3.59 -16.54
C ARG A 95 1.53 3.33 -18.00
N ASN A 96 2.05 4.18 -18.88
CA ASN A 96 1.93 4.02 -20.34
C ASN A 96 0.47 3.82 -20.82
N GLY A 97 -0.50 4.50 -20.19
CA GLY A 97 -1.93 4.36 -20.50
C GLY A 97 -2.62 3.14 -19.89
N GLU A 98 -1.89 2.28 -19.18
CA GLU A 98 -2.43 1.11 -18.48
C GLU A 98 -2.69 1.43 -17.02
N VAL A 99 -3.75 0.83 -16.46
CA VAL A 99 -4.10 0.93 -15.04
C VAL A 99 -3.76 -0.39 -14.34
N TRP A 100 -2.94 -0.29 -13.31
CA TRP A 100 -2.51 -1.41 -12.48
C TRP A 100 -3.10 -1.27 -11.07
N ALA A 101 -3.64 -2.38 -10.55
CA ALA A 101 -4.06 -2.46 -9.15
C ALA A 101 -2.84 -2.65 -8.26
N VAL A 102 -2.76 -1.87 -7.17
CA VAL A 102 -1.74 -2.01 -6.15
C VAL A 102 -2.43 -2.41 -4.85
N GLU A 103 -1.97 -3.50 -4.26
CA GLU A 103 -2.53 -4.04 -3.02
C GLU A 103 -1.41 -4.44 -2.05
N VAL A 104 -1.64 -4.26 -0.76
CA VAL A 104 -0.78 -4.82 0.28
C VAL A 104 -1.54 -5.90 1.05
N ASP A 105 -0.91 -7.05 1.28
CA ASP A 105 -1.44 -8.12 2.13
C ASP A 105 -0.80 -8.06 3.53
N LEU A 106 -1.61 -7.62 4.51
CA LEU A 106 -1.28 -7.60 5.95
C LEU A 106 -1.88 -8.78 6.73
N GLY A 107 -2.06 -9.95 6.10
CA GLY A 107 -2.58 -11.16 6.75
C GLY A 107 -4.01 -11.49 6.35
N TYR A 108 -4.38 -11.19 5.11
CA TYR A 108 -5.64 -11.59 4.52
C TYR A 108 -5.84 -13.10 4.60
N SER A 109 -7.10 -13.49 4.79
CA SER A 109 -7.47 -14.88 4.62
C SER A 109 -7.16 -15.33 3.19
N ARG A 110 -6.86 -16.62 3.03
CA ARG A 110 -6.62 -17.23 1.72
C ARG A 110 -7.74 -16.95 0.72
N GLN A 111 -9.00 -17.04 1.17
CA GLN A 111 -10.16 -16.75 0.34
C GLN A 111 -10.20 -15.29 -0.12
N LYS A 112 -9.86 -14.33 0.76
CA LYS A 112 -9.82 -12.92 0.41
C LYS A 112 -8.75 -12.63 -0.65
N VAL A 113 -7.56 -13.23 -0.51
CA VAL A 113 -6.49 -13.11 -1.54
C VAL A 113 -6.98 -13.63 -2.89
N VAL A 114 -7.56 -14.83 -2.93
CA VAL A 114 -8.09 -15.41 -4.18
C VAL A 114 -9.12 -14.49 -4.83
N ARG A 115 -10.12 -14.02 -4.06
CA ARG A 115 -11.16 -13.11 -4.58
C ARG A 115 -10.57 -11.82 -5.16
N LYS A 116 -9.59 -11.22 -4.47
CA LYS A 116 -8.93 -10.00 -4.94
C LYS A 116 -8.11 -10.25 -6.21
N VAL A 117 -7.31 -11.31 -6.25
CA VAL A 117 -6.51 -11.68 -7.44
C VAL A 117 -7.42 -11.88 -8.66
N GLU A 118 -8.48 -12.67 -8.53
CA GLU A 118 -9.45 -12.94 -9.61
C GLU A 118 -10.22 -11.68 -10.02
N HIS A 119 -10.54 -10.81 -9.06
CA HIS A 119 -11.15 -9.52 -9.38
C HIS A 119 -10.18 -8.65 -10.18
N TYR A 120 -8.93 -8.52 -9.73
CA TYR A 120 -7.96 -7.64 -10.37
C TYR A 120 -7.55 -8.11 -11.76
N GLN A 121 -7.44 -9.41 -11.97
CA GLN A 121 -7.22 -9.98 -13.31
C GLN A 121 -8.32 -9.60 -14.31
N ARG A 122 -9.56 -9.41 -13.85
CA ARG A 122 -10.69 -9.08 -14.73
C ARG A 122 -10.81 -7.58 -15.04
N VAL A 123 -10.39 -6.73 -14.10
CA VAL A 123 -10.68 -5.29 -14.14
C VAL A 123 -9.46 -4.48 -14.57
N TYR A 124 -8.26 -4.89 -14.17
CA TYR A 124 -7.05 -4.10 -14.37
C TYR A 124 -6.12 -4.76 -15.39
N HIS A 125 -5.23 -3.96 -15.95
CA HIS A 125 -4.25 -4.44 -16.91
C HIS A 125 -3.22 -5.38 -16.24
N GLY A 126 -2.89 -5.10 -14.98
CA GLY A 126 -2.04 -5.92 -14.15
C GLY A 126 -2.23 -5.60 -12.67
N GLN A 127 -1.52 -6.34 -11.82
CA GLN A 127 -1.60 -6.18 -10.38
C GLN A 127 -0.23 -6.25 -9.73
N ILE A 128 -0.01 -5.42 -8.71
CA ILE A 128 1.20 -5.36 -7.90
C ILE A 128 0.81 -5.62 -6.45
N TRP A 129 1.50 -6.57 -5.83
CA TRP A 129 1.25 -6.97 -4.46
C TRP A 129 2.46 -6.72 -3.57
N GLY A 130 2.26 -5.99 -2.49
CA GLY A 130 3.16 -5.97 -1.34
C GLY A 130 2.80 -7.07 -0.36
N VAL A 131 3.72 -7.95 -0.01
CA VAL A 131 3.47 -9.04 0.95
C VAL A 131 4.58 -9.14 1.99
N LEU A 132 4.24 -9.65 3.18
CA LEU A 132 5.22 -9.81 4.26
C LEU A 132 5.92 -11.18 4.29
N SER A 133 5.50 -12.15 3.48
CA SER A 133 6.10 -13.49 3.50
C SER A 133 6.40 -14.06 2.10
N PRO A 134 7.52 -14.80 1.95
CA PRO A 134 7.83 -15.52 0.71
C PRO A 134 6.78 -16.57 0.34
N GLN A 135 6.13 -17.17 1.34
CA GLN A 135 5.04 -18.12 1.11
C GLN A 135 3.86 -17.43 0.44
N ARG A 136 3.42 -16.28 0.94
CA ARG A 136 2.33 -15.53 0.32
C ARG A 136 2.69 -15.08 -1.09
N LYS A 137 3.94 -14.64 -1.30
CA LYS A 137 4.44 -14.30 -2.63
C LYS A 137 4.21 -15.44 -3.63
N ARG A 138 4.62 -16.66 -3.29
CA ARG A 138 4.41 -17.84 -4.15
C ARG A 138 2.93 -18.11 -4.40
N GLU A 139 2.10 -17.97 -3.37
CA GLU A 139 0.66 -18.18 -3.51
C GLU A 139 -0.01 -17.20 -4.47
N ILE A 140 0.28 -15.90 -4.33
CA ILE A 140 -0.29 -14.87 -5.20
C ILE A 140 0.18 -15.09 -6.64
N LEU A 141 1.47 -15.34 -6.86
CA LEU A 141 2.00 -15.63 -8.20
C LEU A 141 1.31 -16.83 -8.84
N ALA A 142 1.10 -17.92 -8.09
CA ALA A 142 0.43 -19.11 -8.58
C ALA A 142 -1.04 -18.85 -8.92
N LYS A 143 -1.74 -18.05 -8.11
CA LYS A 143 -3.16 -17.73 -8.32
C LYS A 143 -3.39 -16.71 -9.42
N ALA A 144 -2.45 -15.80 -9.62
CA ALA A 144 -2.57 -14.75 -10.60
C ALA A 144 -2.15 -15.17 -12.02
N TRP A 145 -1.71 -16.41 -12.24
CA TRP A 145 -1.49 -16.96 -13.58
C TRP A 145 -2.83 -17.16 -14.33
N PRO A 146 -2.94 -16.84 -15.63
CA PRO A 146 -1.92 -16.29 -16.54
C PRO A 146 -1.86 -14.75 -16.58
N GLY A 147 -2.50 -14.05 -15.64
CA GLY A 147 -2.53 -12.60 -15.56
C GLY A 147 -1.16 -11.96 -15.25
N ARG A 148 -1.04 -10.67 -15.56
CA ARG A 148 0.15 -9.86 -15.26
C ARG A 148 0.18 -9.55 -13.77
N VAL A 149 1.13 -10.15 -13.06
CA VAL A 149 1.29 -9.98 -11.61
C VAL A 149 2.74 -9.71 -11.23
N GLU A 150 2.90 -8.82 -10.28
CA GLU A 150 4.17 -8.55 -9.63
C GLU A 150 3.98 -8.68 -8.13
N VAL A 151 4.93 -9.34 -7.45
CA VAL A 151 4.83 -9.51 -5.99
C VAL A 151 6.15 -9.17 -5.34
N LEU A 152 6.09 -8.17 -4.46
CA LEU A 152 7.21 -7.59 -3.73
C LEU A 152 7.14 -8.06 -2.29
N LEU A 153 8.27 -8.57 -1.80
CA LEU A 153 8.41 -8.87 -0.40
C LEU A 153 8.75 -7.56 0.31
N ILE A 154 7.83 -7.06 1.12
CA ILE A 154 8.05 -5.91 1.97
C ILE A 154 8.67 -6.43 3.27
N ARG A 155 9.76 -5.79 3.68
CA ARG A 155 10.30 -5.92 5.03
C ARG A 155 9.76 -4.75 5.84
N PRO A 156 8.84 -4.96 6.79
CA PRO A 156 8.29 -3.88 7.60
C PRO A 156 9.38 -3.01 8.22
N GLU A 157 10.53 -3.60 8.58
CA GLU A 157 11.67 -2.91 9.17
C GLU A 157 12.27 -1.83 8.27
N GLU A 158 12.06 -1.91 6.94
CA GLU A 158 12.49 -0.89 5.97
C GLU A 158 11.53 0.31 5.90
N VAL A 159 10.36 0.20 6.55
CA VAL A 159 9.26 1.19 6.53
C VAL A 159 8.88 1.66 7.95
N VAL A 160 9.32 0.92 8.97
CA VAL A 160 9.29 1.31 10.39
C VAL A 160 10.31 2.43 10.61
N GLY A 161 9.92 3.45 11.36
CA GLY A 161 10.77 4.58 11.76
C GLY A 161 10.63 4.89 13.24
#